data_AF-A0A5B9Y9U9-F1
#
_entry.id   AF-A0A5B9Y9U9-F1
#
_cell.length_a   1.000
_cell.length_b   1.000
_cell.length_c   1.000
_cell.angle_alpha   90.00
_cell.angle_beta   90.00
_cell.angle_gamma   90.00
#
_symmetry.space_group_name_H-M   'P 1'
#
loop_
_entity.id
_entity.type
_entity.pdbx_description
1 polymer ?
#
loop_
_entity_poly.entity_id
_entity_poly.type
_entity_poly.pdbx_seq_one_letter_code
_entity_poly.pdbx_strand_id
1 'polypeptide(L)'
;MSQYNKIDVDFEMMMMQASILERIAEQMETLGSKSFDTTLQSIAASWKGDNANLYLGKGEILKSNTITTAQNLRDIAGRLKSRTQFIYSKEKAAIEIAVKRTY
;
A
#
# COMPACT_ATOMS: atom_id res chain seq x y z
N MET A 1 -31.51 -3.79 13.31
CA MET A 1 -31.14 -3.88 11.87
C MET A 1 -30.13 -2.81 11.43
N SER A 2 -30.16 -1.55 11.92
CA SER A 2 -29.23 -0.49 11.48
C SER A 2 -27.74 -0.73 11.79
N GLN A 3 -27.39 -1.32 12.93
CA GLN A 3 -25.99 -1.46 13.37
C GLN A 3 -25.20 -2.56 12.65
N TYR A 4 -25.86 -3.67 12.26
CA TYR A 4 -25.23 -4.73 11.46
C TYR A 4 -24.78 -4.22 10.10
N ASN A 5 -25.67 -3.48 9.42
CA ASN A 5 -25.40 -2.92 8.10
C ASN A 5 -24.23 -1.92 8.14
N LYS A 6 -24.13 -1.12 9.20
CA LYS A 6 -23.01 -0.18 9.39
C LYS A 6 -21.66 -0.92 9.50
N ILE A 7 -21.58 -1.99 10.29
CA ILE A 7 -20.34 -2.78 10.46
C ILE A 7 -19.90 -3.41 9.14
N ASP A 8 -20.84 -3.92 8.35
CA ASP A 8 -20.55 -4.51 7.04
C ASP A 8 -20.03 -3.44 6.07
N VAL A 9 -20.67 -2.27 6.02
CA VAL A 9 -20.24 -1.12 5.18
C VAL A 9 -18.86 -0.60 5.60
N ASP A 10 -18.63 -0.38 6.89
CA ASP A 10 -17.35 0.12 7.41
C ASP A 10 -16.21 -0.88 7.11
N PHE A 11 -16.48 -2.19 7.22
CA PHE A 11 -15.55 -3.24 6.85
C PHE A 11 -15.19 -3.19 5.35
N GLU A 12 -16.19 -3.14 4.48
CA GLU A 12 -15.98 -3.08 3.02
C GLU A 12 -15.18 -1.84 2.61
N MET A 13 -15.51 -0.68 3.18
CA MET A 13 -14.79 0.57 2.92
C MET A 13 -13.31 0.47 3.32
N MET A 14 -13.01 -0.10 4.49
CA MET A 14 -11.65 -0.25 4.97
C MET A 14 -10.85 -1.28 4.14
N MET A 15 -11.49 -2.37 3.71
CA MET A 15 -10.88 -3.35 2.81
C MET A 15 -10.58 -2.76 1.44
N MET A 16 -11.47 -1.90 0.92
CA MET A 16 -11.25 -1.15 -0.32
C MET A 16 -10.06 -0.21 -0.18
N GLN A 17 -9.98 0.56 0.91
CA GLN A 17 -8.87 1.48 1.16
C GLN A 17 -7.52 0.74 1.21
N ALA A 18 -7.47 -0.42 1.85
CA ALA A 18 -6.25 -1.24 1.86
C ALA A 18 -5.86 -1.72 0.45
N SER A 19 -6.84 -2.12 -0.36
CA SER A 19 -6.61 -2.57 -1.74
C SER A 19 -6.09 -1.44 -2.64
N ILE A 20 -6.56 -0.20 -2.41
CA ILE A 20 -6.04 0.99 -3.10
C ILE A 20 -4.56 1.21 -2.76
N LEU A 21 -4.19 1.11 -1.48
CA LEU A 21 -2.79 1.25 -1.04
C LEU A 21 -1.88 0.19 -1.67
N GLU A 22 -2.33 -1.07 -1.75
CA GLU A 22 -1.59 -2.13 -2.42
C GLU A 22 -1.36 -1.85 -3.91
N ARG A 23 -2.40 -1.37 -4.60
CA ARG A 23 -2.29 -1.03 -6.03
C ARG A 23 -1.30 0.12 -6.26
N ILE A 24 -1.32 1.14 -5.40
CA ILE A 24 -0.35 2.24 -5.48
C ILE A 24 1.06 1.73 -5.23
N ALA A 25 1.25 0.88 -4.21
CA ALA A 25 2.54 0.26 -3.92
C ALA A 25 3.07 -0.52 -5.13
N GLU A 26 2.23 -1.33 -5.79
CA GLU A 26 2.61 -2.10 -6.99
C GLU A 26 3.01 -1.20 -8.16
N GLN A 27 2.29 -0.11 -8.39
CA GLN A 27 2.63 0.88 -9.42
C GLN A 27 3.98 1.54 -9.12
N MET A 28 4.25 1.90 -7.86
CA MET A 28 5.52 2.49 -7.44
C MET A 28 6.69 1.52 -7.58
N GLU A 29 6.49 0.24 -7.23
CA GLU A 29 7.49 -0.80 -7.45
C GLU A 29 7.83 -0.95 -8.93
N THR A 30 6.81 -1.01 -9.78
CA THR A 30 6.98 -1.11 -11.24
C THR A 30 7.75 0.09 -11.79
N LEU A 31 7.44 1.30 -11.33
CA LEU A 31 8.14 2.52 -11.70
C LEU A 31 9.63 2.43 -11.30
N GLY A 32 9.89 2.07 -10.04
CA GLY A 32 11.24 1.95 -9.50
C GLY A 32 12.07 0.85 -10.17
N SER A 33 11.48 -0.31 -10.46
CA SER A 33 12.23 -1.48 -10.94
C SER A 33 12.38 -1.56 -12.46
N LYS A 34 11.54 -0.88 -13.24
CA LYS A 34 11.58 -0.96 -14.71
C LYS A 34 11.85 0.38 -15.36
N SER A 35 11.04 1.39 -15.04
CA SER A 35 11.12 2.70 -15.72
C SER A 35 12.39 3.44 -15.34
N PHE A 36 12.72 3.50 -14.05
CA PHE A 36 13.97 4.12 -13.58
C PHE A 36 15.20 3.47 -14.19
N ASP A 37 15.28 2.13 -14.16
CA ASP A 37 16.44 1.42 -14.72
C ASP A 37 16.63 1.69 -16.20
N THR A 38 15.56 1.61 -16.98
CA THR A 38 15.62 1.89 -18.42
C THR A 38 16.07 3.33 -18.69
N THR A 39 15.51 4.30 -17.97
CA THR A 39 15.84 5.72 -18.15
C THR A 39 17.28 6.02 -17.73
N LEU A 40 17.72 5.55 -16.56
CA LEU A 40 19.08 5.79 -16.07
C LEU A 40 20.13 5.14 -16.97
N GLN A 41 19.87 3.93 -17.48
CA GLN A 41 20.74 3.28 -18.46
C GLN A 41 20.84 4.06 -19.77
N SER A 42 19.72 4.57 -20.28
CA SER A 42 19.71 5.40 -21.50
C SER A 42 20.52 6.69 -21.32
N ILE A 43 20.34 7.38 -20.19
CA ILE A 43 21.11 8.59 -19.86
C ILE A 43 22.60 8.26 -19.75
N ALA A 44 22.95 7.18 -19.05
CA ALA A 44 24.33 6.74 -18.89
C ALA A 44 25.00 6.38 -20.21
N ALA A 45 24.25 5.90 -21.21
CA ALA A 45 24.77 5.61 -22.54
C ALA A 45 25.08 6.88 -23.33
N SER A 46 24.19 7.88 -23.28
CA SER A 46 24.26 9.09 -24.11
C SER A 46 25.04 10.25 -23.48
N TRP A 47 25.17 10.28 -22.14
CA TRP A 47 25.83 11.37 -21.42
C TRP A 47 26.94 10.83 -20.51
N LYS A 48 28.16 11.34 -20.73
CA LYS A 48 29.37 10.93 -20.02
C LYS A 48 29.99 12.11 -19.26
N GLY A 49 30.83 11.78 -18.28
CA GLY A 49 31.56 12.75 -17.45
C GLY A 49 30.98 12.89 -16.03
N ASP A 50 31.66 13.67 -15.20
CA ASP A 50 31.39 13.72 -13.75
C ASP A 50 29.98 14.21 -13.43
N ASN A 51 29.47 15.18 -14.18
CA ASN A 51 28.11 15.68 -14.00
C ASN A 51 27.05 14.62 -14.31
N ALA A 52 27.30 13.77 -15.32
CA ALA A 52 26.42 12.65 -15.64
C ALA A 52 26.41 11.64 -14.49
N ASN A 53 27.60 11.31 -13.94
CA ASN A 53 27.73 10.41 -12.80
C ASN A 53 26.98 10.93 -11.56
N LEU A 54 27.11 12.23 -11.24
CA LEU A 54 26.39 12.86 -10.13
C LEU A 54 24.87 12.82 -10.33
N TYR A 55 24.39 13.06 -11.55
CA TYR A 55 22.97 12.98 -11.86
C TYR A 55 22.43 11.56 -11.74
N LEU A 56 23.13 10.57 -12.30
CA LEU A 56 22.77 9.15 -12.21
C LEU A 56 22.73 8.69 -10.75
N GLY A 57 23.69 9.13 -9.91
CA GLY A 57 23.67 8.85 -8.49
C GLY A 57 22.43 9.38 -7.77
N LYS A 58 21.97 10.59 -8.10
CA LYS A 58 20.69 11.11 -7.58
C LYS A 58 19.50 10.28 -8.06
N GLY A 59 19.55 9.79 -9.31
CA GLY A 59 18.55 8.90 -9.88
C GLY A 59 18.42 7.58 -9.13
N GLU A 60 19.54 6.94 -8.80
CA GLU A 60 19.57 5.69 -8.02
C GLU A 60 19.03 5.89 -6.58
N ILE A 61 19.34 7.03 -5.95
CA ILE A 61 18.77 7.38 -4.64
C ILE A 61 17.24 7.53 -4.75
N LEU A 62 16.74 8.23 -5.77
CA LEU A 62 15.31 8.40 -5.98
C LEU A 62 14.60 7.06 -6.27
N LYS A 63 15.23 6.19 -7.06
CA LYS A 63 14.76 4.82 -7.31
C LYS A 63 14.62 4.05 -5.99
N SER A 64 15.68 4.04 -5.17
CA SER A 64 15.69 3.36 -3.87
C SER A 64 14.60 3.88 -2.93
N ASN A 65 14.43 5.20 -2.85
CA ASN A 65 13.37 5.83 -2.04
C ASN A 65 11.97 5.46 -2.54
N THR A 66 11.78 5.36 -3.86
CA THR A 66 10.50 4.96 -4.47
C THR A 66 10.14 3.53 -4.10
N ILE A 67 11.10 2.60 -4.21
CA ILE A 67 10.90 1.19 -3.82
C ILE A 67 10.62 1.08 -2.32
N THR A 68 11.37 1.81 -1.49
CA THR A 68 11.16 1.81 -0.04
C THR A 68 9.77 2.33 0.33
N THR A 69 9.31 3.40 -0.35
CA THR A 69 7.98 3.95 -0.12
C THR A 69 6.88 2.95 -0.54
N ALA A 70 7.08 2.25 -1.66
CA ALA A 70 6.17 1.19 -2.10
C ALA A 70 6.05 0.07 -1.06
N GLN A 71 7.16 -0.39 -0.50
CA GLN A 71 7.19 -1.41 0.56
C GLN A 71 6.43 -0.94 1.80
N ASN A 72 6.67 0.30 2.25
CA ASN A 72 5.96 0.88 3.39
C ASN A 72 4.45 0.94 3.16
N LEU A 73 4.00 1.32 1.95
CA LEU A 73 2.57 1.33 1.60
C LEU A 73 1.96 -0.07 1.65
N ARG A 74 2.68 -1.09 1.15
CA ARG A 74 2.23 -2.49 1.21
C ARG A 74 2.12 -2.98 2.65
N ASP A 75 3.07 -2.63 3.51
CA ASP A 75 3.03 -2.97 4.94
C ASP A 75 1.83 -2.31 5.64
N ILE A 76 1.58 -1.03 5.37
CA ILE A 76 0.42 -0.31 5.91
C ILE A 76 -0.89 -0.96 5.45
N ALA A 77 -0.99 -1.31 4.16
CA ALA A 77 -2.17 -1.98 3.62
C ALA A 77 -2.42 -3.35 4.27
N GLY A 78 -1.37 -4.15 4.46
CA GLY A 78 -1.45 -5.44 5.16
C GLY A 78 -1.92 -5.27 6.59
N ARG A 79 -1.35 -4.32 7.34
CA ARG A 79 -1.77 -3.99 8.71
C ARG A 79 -3.22 -3.54 8.77
N LEU A 80 -3.67 -2.74 7.79
CA LEU A 80 -5.06 -2.29 7.71
C LEU A 80 -6.00 -3.48 7.49
N LYS A 81 -5.73 -4.36 6.52
CA LYS A 81 -6.54 -5.58 6.29
C LYS A 81 -6.66 -6.43 7.55
N SER A 82 -5.55 -6.74 8.20
CA SER A 82 -5.54 -7.58 9.41
C SER A 82 -6.33 -6.94 10.56
N ARG A 83 -6.18 -5.63 10.78
CA ARG A 83 -6.93 -4.91 11.83
C ARG A 83 -8.42 -4.83 11.52
N THR A 84 -8.79 -4.56 10.27
CA THR A 84 -10.17 -4.51 9.81
C THR A 84 -10.88 -5.85 10.00
N GLN A 85 -10.24 -6.95 9.60
CA GLN A 85 -10.74 -8.31 9.83
C GLN A 85 -10.90 -8.64 11.33
N PHE A 86 -9.92 -8.24 12.14
CA PHE A 86 -9.98 -8.43 13.59
C PHE A 86 -11.17 -7.67 14.19
N ILE A 87 -11.32 -6.37 13.91
CA ILE A 87 -12.40 -5.55 14.45
C ILE A 87 -13.76 -6.12 14.05
N TYR A 88 -13.95 -6.40 12.75
CA TYR A 88 -15.19 -6.97 12.24
C TYR A 88 -15.59 -8.27 12.95
N SER A 89 -14.63 -9.18 13.16
CA SER A 89 -14.89 -10.43 13.89
C SER A 89 -15.32 -10.19 15.34
N LYS A 90 -14.73 -9.18 16.01
CA LYS A 90 -15.06 -8.83 17.40
C LYS A 90 -16.43 -8.17 17.50
N GLU A 91 -16.77 -7.30 16.56
CA GLU A 91 -18.07 -6.63 16.53
C GLU A 91 -19.20 -7.61 16.24
N LYS A 92 -19.04 -8.53 15.28
CA LYS A 92 -20.00 -9.61 15.02
C LYS A 92 -20.24 -10.47 16.25
N ALA A 93 -19.18 -10.93 16.91
CA ALA A 93 -19.27 -11.73 18.13
C ALA A 93 -19.97 -10.98 19.28
N ALA A 94 -19.69 -9.68 19.45
CA ALA A 94 -20.33 -8.85 20.46
C ALA A 94 -21.84 -8.72 20.21
N ILE A 95 -22.26 -8.55 18.95
CA ILE A 95 -23.68 -8.50 18.61
C ILE A 95 -24.36 -9.84 18.84
N GLU A 96 -23.75 -10.96 18.46
CA GLU A 96 -24.30 -12.29 18.72
C GLU A 96 -24.55 -12.53 20.21
N ILE A 97 -23.62 -12.11 21.08
CA ILE A 97 -23.78 -12.18 22.53
C ILE A 97 -24.92 -11.27 23.00
N ALA A 98 -25.02 -10.05 22.48
CA ALA A 98 -26.08 -9.10 22.85
C ALA A 98 -27.47 -9.62 22.45
N VAL A 99 -27.61 -10.17 21.24
CA VAL A 99 -28.84 -10.80 20.78
C VAL A 99 -29.22 -11.97 21.70
N LYS A 100 -28.28 -12.87 22.02
CA LYS A 100 -28.53 -13.99 22.95
C LYS A 100 -28.93 -13.58 24.37
N ARG A 101 -28.51 -12.40 24.85
CA ARG A 101 -28.86 -11.87 26.19
C ARG A 101 -30.19 -11.11 26.22
N THR A 102 -30.72 -10.74 25.06
CA THR A 102 -31.96 -9.96 24.93
C THR A 102 -33.20 -10.86 24.78
N TYR A 103 -33.00 -12.17 24.58
CA TYR A 103 -34.05 -13.20 24.51
C TYR A 103 -33.96 -14.14 25.72
#